data_AF-A0A5C6E1M7-F1
#
_entry.id   AF-A0A5C6E1M7-F1
#
_cell.length_a   1.000
_cell.length_b   1.000
_cell.length_c   1.000
_cell.angle_alpha   90.00
_cell.angle_beta   90.00
_cell.angle_gamma   90.00
#
_symmetry.space_group_name_H-M   'P 1'
#
loop_
_entity.id
_entity.type
_entity.pdbx_description
1 polymer ?
#
loop_
_entity_poly.entity_id
_entity_poly.type
_entity_poly.pdbx_seq_one_letter_code
_entity_poly.pdbx_strand_id
1 'polypeptide(L)'
;MEAEIESGNSDWDDGAVFEALDRCLTRLGDRARELLRLRYEEGMDLVEIRSVLGGKHSAITMKLHRLREQLRTCIESQLGKEASHG
;
A
#
# COMPACT_ATOMS: atom_id res chain seq x y z
N MET A 1 28.58 21.43 9.69
CA MET A 1 27.64 21.56 8.55
C MET A 1 26.59 20.49 8.78
N GLU A 2 25.74 20.74 9.76
CA GLU A 2 24.68 19.82 10.19
C GLU A 2 23.42 20.37 9.54
N ALA A 3 22.93 19.68 8.52
CA ALA A 3 21.68 20.05 7.88
C ALA A 3 20.55 19.68 8.84
N GLU A 4 20.00 20.70 9.49
CA GLU A 4 18.77 20.62 10.26
C GLU A 4 17.68 20.04 9.35
N ILE A 5 17.18 18.86 9.68
CA ILE A 5 16.00 18.30 9.04
C ILE A 5 14.83 19.15 9.52
N GLU A 6 14.45 20.14 8.72
CA GLU A 6 13.21 20.89 8.88
C GLU A 6 12.06 19.92 8.61
N SER A 7 11.57 19.30 9.69
CA SER A 7 10.39 18.45 9.68
C SER A 7 9.17 19.33 9.40
N GLY A 8 8.85 19.47 8.12
CA GLY A 8 7.63 20.11 7.67
C GLY A 8 6.43 19.46 8.34
N ASN A 9 5.78 20.22 9.21
CA ASN A 9 4.51 19.89 9.84
C ASN A 9 3.44 19.73 8.75
N SER A 10 3.23 18.51 8.25
CA SER A 10 2.01 18.17 7.54
C SER A 10 0.95 17.81 8.56
N ASP A 11 -0.21 18.45 8.47
CA ASP A 11 -1.49 18.16 9.14
C ASP A 11 -2.02 16.72 8.91
N TRP A 12 -1.15 15.81 8.51
CA TRP A 12 -1.40 14.42 8.21
C TRP A 12 -0.97 13.60 9.42
N ASP A 13 -1.95 12.99 10.10
CA ASP A 13 -1.66 11.94 11.06
C ASP A 13 -1.24 10.68 10.28
N ASP A 14 0.07 10.59 10.00
CA ASP A 14 0.68 9.41 9.40
C ASP A 14 0.29 8.14 10.19
N GLY A 15 0.09 8.25 11.52
CA GLY A 15 -0.38 7.18 12.38
C GLY A 15 -1.74 6.62 11.94
N ALA A 16 -2.75 7.47 11.78
CA ALA A 16 -4.08 7.07 11.31
C ALA A 16 -4.04 6.40 9.92
N VAL A 17 -3.18 6.89 9.03
CA VAL A 17 -2.99 6.31 7.69
C VAL A 17 -2.37 4.92 7.77
N PHE A 18 -1.35 4.73 8.61
CA PHE A 18 -0.72 3.43 8.83
C PHE A 18 -1.70 2.42 9.43
N GLU A 19 -2.49 2.82 10.44
CA GLU A 19 -3.51 1.95 11.02
C GLU A 19 -4.61 1.58 10.01
N ALA A 20 -5.07 2.56 9.21
CA ALA A 20 -6.01 2.31 8.13
C ALA A 20 -5.45 1.32 7.10
N LEU A 21 -4.19 1.49 6.70
CA LEU A 21 -3.50 0.58 5.79
C LEU A 21 -3.42 -0.84 6.36
N ASP A 22 -3.01 -1.01 7.62
CA ASP A 22 -2.91 -2.33 8.26
C ASP A 22 -4.27 -3.04 8.25
N ARG A 23 -5.33 -2.34 8.68
CA ARG A 23 -6.71 -2.83 8.60
C ARG A 23 -7.11 -3.20 7.17
N CYS A 24 -6.70 -2.43 6.17
CA CYS A 24 -7.01 -2.71 4.77
C CYS A 24 -6.23 -3.90 4.21
N LEU A 25 -4.98 -4.10 4.62
CA LEU A 25 -4.18 -5.28 4.26
C LEU A 25 -4.81 -6.56 4.79
N THR A 26 -5.41 -6.54 6.00
CA THR A 26 -6.11 -7.71 6.56
C THR A 26 -7.29 -8.20 5.71
N ARG A 27 -7.85 -7.34 4.84
CA ARG A 27 -8.97 -7.69 3.95
C ARG A 27 -8.52 -8.32 2.63
N LEU A 28 -7.23 -8.26 2.32
CA LEU A 28 -6.67 -8.89 1.14
C LEU A 28 -6.42 -10.38 1.40
N GLY A 29 -6.67 -11.21 0.38
CA GLY A 29 -6.29 -12.62 0.40
C GLY A 29 -4.78 -12.84 0.20
N ASP A 30 -4.30 -14.03 0.53
CA ASP A 30 -2.86 -14.35 0.62
C ASP A 30 -2.08 -14.02 -0.66
N ARG A 31 -2.63 -14.37 -1.84
CA ARG A 31 -1.97 -14.09 -3.13
C ARG A 31 -1.82 -12.59 -3.42
N ALA A 32 -2.74 -11.77 -2.92
CA ALA A 32 -2.67 -10.33 -3.08
C ALA A 32 -1.62 -9.73 -2.14
N ARG A 33 -1.57 -10.20 -0.89
CA ARG A 33 -0.52 -9.81 0.06
C ARG A 33 0.86 -10.20 -0.41
N GLU A 34 1.04 -11.41 -0.96
CA GLU A 34 2.34 -11.83 -1.48
C GLU A 34 2.81 -10.95 -2.64
N LEU A 35 1.91 -10.55 -3.56
CA LEU A 35 2.26 -9.63 -4.63
C LEU A 35 2.70 -8.26 -4.10
N LEU A 36 2.07 -7.76 -3.04
CA LEU A 36 2.46 -6.50 -2.40
C LEU A 36 3.80 -6.65 -1.67
N ARG A 37 4.01 -7.75 -0.95
CA ARG A 37 5.25 -8.08 -0.24
C ARG A 37 6.44 -8.06 -1.21
N LEU A 38 6.35 -8.82 -2.30
CA LEU A 38 7.41 -8.87 -3.31
C LEU A 38 7.70 -7.48 -3.92
N ARG A 39 6.67 -6.66 -4.12
CA ARG A 39 6.84 -5.34 -4.74
C ARG A 39 7.38 -4.27 -3.79
N TYR A 40 6.90 -4.24 -2.55
CA TYR A 40 7.11 -3.10 -1.64
C TYR A 40 8.05 -3.42 -0.49
N GLU A 41 8.05 -4.66 0.01
CA GLU A 41 8.97 -5.07 1.07
C GLU A 41 10.28 -5.59 0.48
N GLU A 42 10.21 -6.44 -0.55
CA GLU A 42 11.40 -7.02 -1.21
C GLU A 42 11.94 -6.12 -2.34
N GLY A 43 11.19 -5.08 -2.72
CA GLY A 43 11.62 -4.10 -3.73
C GLY A 43 11.71 -4.62 -5.17
N MET A 44 11.17 -5.82 -5.46
CA MET A 44 11.27 -6.44 -6.79
C MET A 44 10.52 -5.64 -7.87
N ASP A 45 11.05 -5.68 -9.08
CA ASP A 45 10.37 -5.13 -10.25
C ASP A 45 9.29 -6.08 -10.82
N LEU A 46 8.51 -5.61 -11.79
CA LEU A 46 7.41 -6.41 -12.36
C LEU A 46 7.90 -7.61 -13.19
N VAL A 47 9.12 -7.57 -13.72
CA VAL A 47 9.74 -8.66 -14.50
C VAL A 47 10.20 -9.75 -13.54
N GLU A 48 10.83 -9.40 -12.43
CA GLU A 48 11.24 -10.31 -11.36
C GLU A 48 10.03 -11.00 -10.73
N ILE A 49 9.01 -10.23 -10.35
CA ILE A 49 7.76 -10.77 -9.80
C ILE A 49 7.09 -11.74 -10.78
N ARG A 50 7.17 -11.48 -12.09
CA ARG A 50 6.67 -12.41 -13.11
C ARG A 50 7.43 -13.73 -13.11
N SER A 51 8.74 -13.67 -12.98
CA SER A 51 9.59 -14.87 -12.92
C SER A 51 9.28 -15.70 -11.68
N VAL A 52 8.97 -15.07 -10.55
CA VAL A 52 8.65 -15.74 -9.28
C VAL A 52 7.22 -16.31 -9.25
N LEU A 53 6.21 -15.49 -9.56
CA LEU A 53 4.80 -15.88 -9.44
C LEU A 53 4.23 -16.56 -10.70
N GLY A 54 4.93 -16.45 -11.82
CA GLY A 54 4.45 -16.87 -13.13
C GLY A 54 3.32 -15.98 -13.69
N GLY A 55 3.03 -16.18 -14.98
CA GLY A 55 1.96 -15.49 -15.69
C GLY A 55 2.43 -14.39 -16.64
N LYS A 56 1.47 -13.70 -17.27
CA LYS A 56 1.75 -12.63 -18.24
C LYS A 56 2.08 -11.32 -17.52
N HIS A 57 3.04 -10.56 -18.05
CA HIS A 57 3.40 -9.23 -17.51
C HIS A 57 2.17 -8.33 -17.34
N SER A 58 1.31 -8.25 -18.38
CA SER A 58 0.05 -7.49 -18.32
C SER A 58 -0.88 -7.94 -17.20
N ALA A 59 -0.92 -9.24 -16.89
CA ALA A 59 -1.76 -9.74 -15.80
C ALA A 59 -1.26 -9.29 -14.43
N ILE A 60 0.06 -9.25 -14.21
CA ILE A 60 0.67 -8.80 -12.96
C ILE A 60 0.51 -7.29 -12.80
N THR A 61 0.78 -6.50 -13.84
CA THR A 61 0.56 -5.05 -13.83
C THR A 61 -0.89 -4.73 -13.49
N MET A 62 -1.84 -5.40 -14.13
CA MET A 62 -3.27 -5.17 -13.89
C MET A 62 -3.72 -5.61 -12.51
N LYS A 63 -3.17 -6.72 -11.98
CA LYS A 63 -3.42 -7.14 -10.59
C LYS A 63 -2.90 -6.09 -9.62
N LEU A 64 -1.65 -5.65 -9.76
CA LEU A 64 -1.05 -4.65 -8.87
C LEU A 64 -1.83 -3.33 -8.89
N HIS A 65 -2.23 -2.87 -10.08
CA HIS A 65 -3.08 -1.69 -10.22
C HIS A 65 -4.40 -1.84 -9.43
N ARG A 66 -5.11 -2.95 -9.62
CA ARG A 66 -6.37 -3.20 -8.90
C ARG A 66 -6.17 -3.29 -7.39
N LEU A 67 -5.05 -3.84 -6.92
CA LEU A 67 -4.74 -3.90 -5.49
C LEU A 67 -4.52 -2.52 -4.90
N ARG A 68 -3.77 -1.66 -5.59
CA ARG A 68 -3.55 -0.27 -5.18
C ARG A 68 -4.87 0.50 -5.09
N GLU A 69 -5.75 0.30 -6.06
CA GLU A 69 -7.07 0.92 -6.05
C GLU A 69 -7.93 0.43 -4.88
N GLN A 70 -7.95 -0.89 -4.62
CA GLN A 70 -8.67 -1.45 -3.48
C GLN A 70 -8.15 -0.93 -2.14
N LEU A 71 -6.83 -0.84 -1.98
CA LEU A 71 -6.20 -0.28 -0.78
C LEU A 71 -6.56 1.18 -0.62
N ARG A 72 -6.44 1.98 -1.69
CA ARG A 72 -6.80 3.41 -1.70
C ARG A 72 -8.25 3.62 -1.24
N THR A 73 -9.21 2.98 -1.90
CA THR A 73 -10.63 3.09 -1.53
C THR A 73 -10.88 2.63 -0.09
N CYS A 74 -10.20 1.58 0.36
CA CYS A 74 -10.32 1.09 1.72
C CYS A 74 -9.78 2.12 2.74
N ILE A 75 -8.59 2.68 2.51
CA ILE A 75 -7.95 3.66 3.39
C ILE A 75 -8.79 4.94 3.45
N GLU A 76 -9.20 5.47 2.30
CA GLU A 76 -10.10 6.64 2.20
C GLU A 76 -11.39 6.41 3.01
N SER A 77 -11.95 5.19 2.94
CA SER A 77 -13.13 4.83 3.73
C SER A 77 -12.86 4.69 5.23
N GLN A 78 -11.66 4.31 5.67
CA GLN A 78 -11.33 4.23 7.10
C GLN A 78 -11.09 5.61 7.69
N LEU A 79 -10.29 6.44 7.02
CA LEU A 79 -10.00 7.81 7.45
C LEU A 79 -11.28 8.67 7.50
N GLY A 80 -12.20 8.48 6.54
CA GLY A 80 -13.50 9.14 6.55
C GLY A 80 -14.41 8.72 7.71
N LYS A 81 -14.22 7.52 8.29
CA LYS A 81 -14.96 7.08 9.48
C LYS A 81 -14.38 7.69 10.76
N GLU A 82 -13.05 7.80 10.84
CA GLU A 82 -12.35 8.41 11.98
C GLU A 82 -12.64 9.90 12.09
N ALA A 83 -12.78 10.62 10.97
CA ALA A 83 -13.21 12.02 10.94
C ALA A 83 -14.64 12.27 11.46
N SER A 84 -15.48 11.23 11.59
CA SER A 84 -16.85 11.33 12.09
C SER A 84 -17.03 10.98 13.57
N HIS A 85 -15.95 10.60 14.27
CA HIS A 85 -15.98 10.21 15.68
C HIS A 85 -15.04 11.06 16.57
N GLY A 86 -14.91 12.34 16.24
CA GLY A 86 -14.27 13.37 17.07
C GLY A 86 -15.29 14.36 17.61
#